data_AF-A0A2P6CDM1-F1
#
_entry.id   AF-A0A2P6CDM1-F1
#
_cell.length_a   1.000
_cell.length_b   1.000
_cell.length_c   1.000
_cell.angle_alpha   90.00
_cell.angle_beta   90.00
_cell.angle_gamma   90.00
#
_symmetry.space_group_name_H-M   'P 1'
#
loop_
_entity.id
_entity.type
_entity.pdbx_description
1 polymer ?
#
loop_
_entity_poly.entity_id
_entity_poly.type
_entity_poly.pdbx_seq_one_letter_code
_entity_poly.pdbx_strand_id
1 'polypeptide(L)'
;MKNIGLALLLLFFSFNIYSQDKKTKNALFELQKKKVSINIDKDIFTNVYQNMYVSKKPEALVLAVIIPISYDAQKEKVNNKAIKKEIPFKGEKKLNKENVLVFSGTIIKKGIEFAKHIYYIKQQQNTCIELTTMLAVNAPTKDKNMIKAIVNSVIEKN
;
A
#
# COMPACT_ATOMS: atom_id res chain seq x y z
N MET A 1 46.62 -23.51 -28.75
CA MET A 1 45.89 -22.53 -27.92
C MET A 1 44.42 -22.49 -28.34
N LYS A 2 43.58 -23.42 -27.87
CA LYS A 2 42.16 -23.49 -28.30
C LYS A 2 41.13 -23.60 -27.17
N ASN A 3 41.57 -23.66 -25.91
CA ASN A 3 40.67 -24.01 -24.81
C ASN A 3 40.46 -22.89 -23.77
N ILE A 4 40.93 -21.66 -24.04
CA ILE A 4 40.80 -20.53 -23.09
C ILE A 4 39.49 -19.73 -23.29
N GLY A 5 38.80 -19.91 -24.42
CA GLY A 5 37.58 -19.14 -24.74
C GLY A 5 36.33 -19.50 -23.91
N LEU A 6 36.26 -20.71 -23.35
CA LEU A 6 35.05 -21.20 -22.67
C LEU A 6 34.95 -20.74 -21.20
N ALA A 7 36.08 -20.48 -20.54
CA ALA A 7 36.11 -20.07 -19.14
C ALA A 7 35.69 -18.60 -18.94
N LEU A 8 35.88 -17.74 -19.95
CA LEU A 8 35.50 -16.32 -19.87
C LEU A 8 33.97 -16.10 -19.98
N LEU A 9 33.24 -16.99 -20.67
CA LEU A 9 31.80 -16.87 -20.88
C LEU A 9 30.96 -17.17 -19.62
N LEU A 10 31.46 -18.02 -18.72
CA LEU A 10 30.77 -18.37 -17.47
C LEU A 10 30.87 -17.27 -16.39
N LEU A 11 31.86 -16.37 -16.48
CA LEU A 11 32.03 -15.25 -15.55
C LEU A 11 31.01 -14.12 -15.75
N PHE A 12 30.35 -14.02 -16.91
CA PHE A 12 29.37 -12.95 -17.17
C PHE A 12 27.95 -13.26 -16.67
N PHE A 13 27.63 -14.52 -16.35
CA PHE A 13 26.29 -14.89 -15.86
C PHE A 13 26.08 -14.60 -14.37
N SER A 14 27.14 -14.63 -13.57
CA SER A 14 27.06 -14.44 -12.10
C SER A 14 26.91 -12.97 -11.67
N PHE A 15 27.23 -11.99 -12.53
CA PHE A 15 27.07 -10.56 -12.20
C PHE A 15 25.66 -10.00 -12.44
N ASN A 16 24.78 -10.72 -13.15
CA ASN A 16 23.43 -10.22 -13.43
C ASN A 16 22.46 -10.35 -12.24
N ILE A 17 22.73 -11.26 -11.30
CA ILE A 17 21.82 -11.56 -10.19
C ILE A 17 21.87 -10.46 -9.11
N TYR A 18 23.05 -9.89 -8.83
CA TYR A 18 23.21 -8.82 -7.82
C TYR A 18 22.67 -7.44 -8.26
N SER A 19 22.43 -7.23 -9.57
CA SER A 19 21.86 -5.96 -10.10
C SER A 19 20.33 -5.91 -9.98
N GLN A 20 19.65 -7.06 -10.01
CA GLN A 20 18.19 -7.11 -9.99
C GLN A 20 17.60 -6.70 -8.63
N ASP A 21 18.23 -7.09 -7.52
CA ASP A 21 17.75 -6.72 -6.18
C ASP A 21 17.85 -5.21 -5.90
N LYS A 22 18.96 -4.58 -6.34
CA LYS A 22 19.15 -3.14 -6.17
C LYS A 22 18.21 -2.34 -7.09
N LYS A 23 18.00 -2.79 -8.34
CA LYS A 23 17.01 -2.20 -9.26
C LYS A 23 15.59 -2.31 -8.73
N THR A 24 15.21 -3.46 -8.15
CA THR A 24 13.85 -3.69 -7.62
C THR A 24 13.57 -2.83 -6.39
N LYS A 25 14.53 -2.69 -5.46
CA LYS A 25 14.39 -1.80 -4.28
C LYS A 25 14.32 -0.33 -4.69
N ASN A 26 15.15 0.10 -5.63
CA ASN A 26 15.10 1.46 -6.15
C ASN A 26 13.77 1.74 -6.89
N ALA A 27 13.30 0.80 -7.72
CA ALA A 27 12.02 0.94 -8.42
C ALA A 27 10.83 1.03 -7.43
N LEU A 28 10.82 0.22 -6.36
CA LEU A 28 9.81 0.32 -5.31
C LEU A 28 9.84 1.69 -4.63
N PHE A 29 11.03 2.19 -4.28
CA PHE A 29 11.18 3.50 -3.65
C PHE A 29 10.70 4.65 -4.56
N GLU A 30 11.03 4.61 -5.84
CA GLU A 30 10.57 5.61 -6.81
C GLU A 30 9.05 5.52 -7.04
N LEU A 31 8.46 4.32 -7.03
CA LEU A 31 7.01 4.16 -7.11
C LEU A 31 6.29 4.74 -5.88
N GLN A 32 6.85 4.57 -4.68
CA GLN A 32 6.29 5.15 -3.46
C GLN A 32 6.32 6.68 -3.43
N LYS A 33 7.24 7.31 -4.18
CA LYS A 33 7.29 8.76 -4.36
C LYS A 33 6.29 9.29 -5.38
N LYS A 34 5.69 8.43 -6.21
CA LYS A 34 4.69 8.88 -7.17
C LYS A 34 3.46 9.42 -6.42
N LYS A 35 2.96 10.57 -6.86
CA LYS A 35 1.79 11.21 -6.26
C LYS A 35 0.56 10.31 -6.47
N VAL A 36 -0.16 10.07 -5.38
CA VAL A 36 -1.51 9.49 -5.41
C VAL A 36 -2.50 10.63 -5.20
N SER A 37 -3.53 10.72 -6.03
CA SER A 37 -4.57 11.73 -5.91
C SER A 37 -5.44 11.42 -4.70
N ILE A 38 -5.40 12.29 -3.68
CA ILE A 38 -6.14 12.15 -2.42
C ILE A 38 -6.79 13.50 -2.11
N ASN A 39 -8.09 13.51 -1.82
CA ASN A 39 -8.73 14.68 -1.22
C ASN A 39 -8.53 14.62 0.28
N ILE A 40 -7.78 15.58 0.82
CA ILE A 40 -7.55 15.67 2.26
C ILE A 40 -7.68 17.11 2.74
N ASP A 41 -8.32 17.26 3.89
CA ASP A 41 -8.40 18.54 4.59
C ASP A 41 -7.06 18.83 5.26
N LYS A 42 -6.38 19.89 4.79
CA LYS A 42 -5.05 20.28 5.26
C LYS A 42 -5.09 21.00 6.61
N ASP A 43 -6.25 21.48 7.04
CA ASP A 43 -6.42 22.10 8.36
C ASP A 43 -6.50 21.02 9.45
N ILE A 44 -6.93 19.81 9.09
CA ILE A 44 -7.03 18.66 9.99
C ILE A 44 -5.79 17.77 9.90
N PHE A 45 -5.23 17.58 8.69
CA PHE A 45 -4.13 16.67 8.44
C PHE A 45 -2.84 17.38 8.06
N THR A 46 -1.76 17.00 8.74
CA THR A 46 -0.40 17.39 8.37
C THR A 46 0.20 16.36 7.44
N ASN A 47 0.75 16.80 6.32
CA ASN A 47 1.56 15.97 5.44
C ASN A 47 2.95 15.76 6.07
N VAL A 48 3.35 14.51 6.29
CA VAL A 48 4.64 14.15 6.90
C VAL A 48 5.60 13.45 5.93
N TYR A 49 5.07 12.91 4.83
CA TYR A 49 5.82 12.32 3.73
C TYR A 49 4.93 12.26 2.49
N GLN A 50 5.49 12.00 1.31
CA GLN A 50 4.71 11.86 0.08
C GLN A 50 3.51 10.91 0.27
N ASN A 51 2.30 11.43 0.02
CA ASN A 51 1.03 10.74 0.21
C ASN A 51 0.75 10.21 1.64
N MET A 52 1.50 10.67 2.64
CA MET A 52 1.34 10.30 4.05
C MET A 52 0.87 11.51 4.85
N TYR A 53 -0.28 11.33 5.49
CA TYR A 53 -0.96 12.37 6.23
C TYR A 53 -1.33 11.86 7.60
N VAL A 54 -1.09 12.68 8.61
CA VAL A 54 -1.40 12.37 10.00
C VAL A 54 -2.16 13.52 10.65
N SER A 55 -3.03 13.20 11.58
CA SER A 55 -3.75 14.19 12.37
C SER A 55 -3.59 13.90 13.86
N LYS A 56 -3.34 14.93 14.67
CA LYS A 56 -3.36 14.81 16.14
C LYS A 56 -4.78 14.68 16.69
N LYS A 57 -5.78 15.26 16.01
CA LYS A 57 -7.20 15.16 16.34
C LYS A 57 -7.95 15.01 15.02
N PRO A 58 -8.37 13.79 14.64
CA PRO A 58 -8.84 12.71 15.53
C PRO A 58 -7.88 11.52 15.72
N GLU A 59 -6.55 11.75 15.76
CA GLU A 59 -5.56 10.66 15.81
C GLU A 59 -5.70 9.69 14.63
N ALA A 60 -5.49 10.24 13.44
CA ALA A 60 -5.68 9.52 12.19
C ALA A 60 -4.39 9.44 11.38
N LEU A 61 -4.26 8.37 10.59
CA LEU A 61 -3.22 8.19 9.58
C LEU A 61 -3.88 7.81 8.26
N VAL A 62 -3.42 8.44 7.19
CA VAL A 62 -3.75 8.07 5.81
C VAL A 62 -2.43 7.98 5.05
N LEU A 63 -2.18 6.84 4.43
CA LEU A 63 -1.00 6.60 3.60
C LEU A 63 -1.44 5.92 2.32
N ALA A 64 -1.14 6.50 1.15
CA ALA A 64 -1.37 5.82 -0.12
C ALA A 64 -0.08 5.70 -0.91
N VAL A 65 0.27 4.48 -1.33
CA VAL A 65 1.50 4.22 -2.09
C VAL A 65 1.20 3.35 -3.30
N ILE A 66 1.93 3.58 -4.39
CA ILE A 66 1.90 2.68 -5.55
C ILE A 66 2.92 1.57 -5.28
N ILE A 67 2.49 0.32 -5.43
CA ILE A 67 3.34 -0.86 -5.26
C ILE A 67 3.50 -1.62 -6.60
N PRO A 68 4.69 -2.22 -6.86
CA PRO A 68 5.01 -2.93 -8.10
C PRO A 68 4.42 -4.35 -8.11
N ILE A 69 3.11 -4.46 -7.93
CA ILE A 69 2.37 -5.71 -8.08
C ILE A 69 0.99 -5.38 -8.63
N SER A 70 0.51 -6.17 -9.59
CA SER A 70 -0.84 -5.99 -10.12
C SER A 70 -1.89 -6.28 -9.05
N TYR A 71 -3.09 -5.73 -9.22
CA TYR A 71 -4.21 -5.99 -8.32
C TYR A 71 -4.52 -7.49 -8.20
N ASP A 72 -4.56 -8.20 -9.33
CA ASP A 72 -4.90 -9.63 -9.36
C ASP A 72 -3.80 -10.48 -8.70
N ALA A 73 -2.53 -10.21 -8.97
CA ALA A 73 -1.42 -10.89 -8.31
C ALA A 73 -1.38 -10.59 -6.80
N GLN A 74 -1.72 -9.37 -6.41
CA GLN A 74 -1.86 -9.02 -5.00
C GLN A 74 -3.03 -9.78 -4.38
N LYS A 75 -4.19 -9.87 -5.03
CA LYS A 75 -5.35 -10.65 -4.57
C LYS A 75 -4.99 -12.12 -4.35
N GLU A 76 -4.28 -12.76 -5.28
CA GLU A 76 -3.80 -14.14 -5.15
C GLU A 76 -2.81 -14.30 -3.97
N LYS A 77 -1.76 -13.47 -3.93
CA LYS A 77 -0.77 -13.45 -2.86
C LYS A 77 -1.43 -13.30 -1.49
N VAL A 78 -2.45 -12.48 -1.45
CA VAL A 78 -3.22 -12.20 -0.26
C VAL A 78 -4.03 -13.42 0.11
N ASN A 79 -4.83 -13.97 -0.79
CA ASN A 79 -5.66 -15.17 -0.58
C ASN A 79 -4.86 -16.34 -0.01
N ASN A 80 -3.63 -16.52 -0.47
CA ASN A 80 -2.72 -17.57 -0.02
C ASN A 80 -2.06 -17.34 1.35
N LYS A 81 -2.19 -16.15 1.95
CA LYS A 81 -1.71 -15.88 3.31
C LYS A 81 -2.75 -16.27 4.36
N ALA A 82 -2.26 -16.95 5.41
CA ALA A 82 -3.02 -17.21 6.63
C ALA A 82 -3.54 -15.91 7.26
N ILE A 83 -4.75 -15.97 7.81
CA ILE A 83 -5.38 -14.84 8.50
C ILE A 83 -4.57 -14.57 9.78
N LYS A 84 -4.11 -13.33 9.94
CA LYS A 84 -3.45 -12.88 11.18
C LYS A 84 -4.52 -12.40 12.16
N LYS A 85 -4.34 -12.67 13.45
CA LYS A 85 -5.28 -12.26 14.53
C LYS A 85 -5.59 -10.76 14.52
N GLU A 86 -4.61 -9.93 14.14
CA GLU A 86 -4.70 -8.45 14.07
C GLU A 86 -5.46 -7.92 12.85
N ILE A 87 -5.73 -8.78 11.85
CA ILE A 87 -6.45 -8.44 10.62
C ILE A 87 -7.48 -9.55 10.35
N PRO A 88 -8.57 -9.60 11.14
CA PRO A 88 -9.56 -10.66 11.07
C PRO A 88 -10.33 -10.70 9.75
N PHE A 89 -10.39 -9.59 9.01
CA PHE A 89 -11.10 -9.54 7.74
C PHE A 89 -10.15 -9.30 6.57
N LYS A 90 -10.37 -10.08 5.51
CA LYS A 90 -9.70 -9.99 4.21
C LYS A 90 -10.69 -10.40 3.13
N GLY A 91 -10.98 -9.54 2.17
CA GLY A 91 -11.89 -9.86 1.10
C GLY A 91 -12.11 -8.70 0.14
N GLU A 92 -12.71 -9.00 -1.01
CA GLU A 92 -13.07 -8.00 -2.00
C GLU A 92 -14.41 -7.34 -1.61
N LYS A 93 -14.47 -6.01 -1.67
CA LYS A 93 -15.68 -5.23 -1.47
C LYS A 93 -15.89 -4.33 -2.68
N LYS A 94 -17.15 -4.14 -3.06
CA LYS A 94 -17.53 -3.15 -4.06
C LYS A 94 -17.63 -1.79 -3.38
N LEU A 95 -16.73 -0.86 -3.73
CA LEU A 95 -16.71 0.52 -3.25
C LEU A 95 -16.76 1.44 -4.47
N ASN A 96 -17.74 2.36 -4.53
CA ASN A 96 -17.90 3.28 -5.66
C ASN A 96 -17.91 2.59 -7.05
N LYS A 97 -18.55 1.43 -7.14
CA LYS A 97 -18.62 0.54 -8.33
C LYS A 97 -17.33 -0.22 -8.66
N GLU A 98 -16.21 0.11 -8.04
CA GLU A 98 -14.94 -0.59 -8.19
C GLU A 98 -14.81 -1.76 -7.21
N ASN A 99 -14.13 -2.82 -7.64
CA ASN A 99 -13.72 -3.91 -6.78
C ASN A 99 -12.44 -3.51 -6.05
N VAL A 100 -12.51 -3.51 -4.72
CA VAL A 100 -11.39 -3.13 -3.84
C VAL A 100 -11.12 -4.27 -2.88
N LEU A 101 -9.87 -4.72 -2.83
CA LEU A 101 -9.44 -5.72 -1.87
C LEU A 101 -9.19 -5.03 -0.53
N VAL A 102 -9.95 -5.42 0.49
CA VAL A 102 -9.97 -4.78 1.81
C VAL A 102 -9.45 -5.73 2.88
N PHE A 103 -8.62 -5.18 3.73
CA PHE A 103 -8.18 -5.78 4.97
C PHE A 103 -8.55 -4.88 6.11
N SER A 104 -9.09 -5.44 7.17
CA SER A 104 -9.43 -4.65 8.35
C SER A 104 -9.16 -5.41 9.62
N GLY A 105 -8.75 -4.66 10.63
CA GLY A 105 -8.56 -5.14 11.98
C GLY A 105 -8.27 -4.02 12.95
N THR A 106 -7.89 -4.39 14.15
CA THR A 106 -7.51 -3.43 15.19
C THR A 106 -6.07 -3.64 15.62
N ILE A 107 -5.41 -2.53 15.93
CA ILE A 107 -4.05 -2.53 16.48
C ILE A 107 -4.00 -1.60 17.68
N ILE A 108 -3.24 -1.98 18.71
CA ILE A 108 -3.03 -1.15 19.89
C ILE A 108 -1.67 -0.45 19.74
N LYS A 109 -1.66 0.87 19.84
CA LYS A 109 -0.43 1.68 19.80
C LYS A 109 -0.49 2.74 20.88
N LYS A 110 0.51 2.77 21.76
CA LYS A 110 0.59 3.70 22.91
C LYS A 110 -0.69 3.67 23.78
N GLY A 111 -1.27 2.50 23.98
CA GLY A 111 -2.50 2.32 24.79
C GLY A 111 -3.81 2.70 24.09
N ILE A 112 -3.77 3.15 22.83
CA ILE A 112 -4.96 3.49 22.04
C ILE A 112 -5.20 2.38 21.02
N GLU A 113 -6.45 1.92 20.95
CA GLU A 113 -6.89 0.97 19.94
C GLU A 113 -7.32 1.70 18.65
N PHE A 114 -6.69 1.35 17.54
CA PHE A 114 -6.96 1.91 16.22
C PHE A 114 -7.61 0.87 15.32
N ALA A 115 -8.69 1.26 14.65
CA ALA A 115 -9.19 0.54 13.49
C ALA A 115 -8.25 0.80 12.30
N LYS A 116 -7.54 -0.26 11.86
CA LYS A 116 -6.66 -0.22 10.71
C LYS A 116 -7.35 -0.86 9.52
N HIS A 117 -7.33 -0.15 8.38
CA HIS A 117 -7.78 -0.67 7.10
C HIS A 117 -6.67 -0.55 6.07
N ILE A 118 -6.52 -1.57 5.23
CA ILE A 118 -5.66 -1.56 4.04
C ILE A 118 -6.56 -1.87 2.85
N TYR A 119 -6.50 -1.02 1.82
CA TYR A 119 -7.23 -1.13 0.57
C TYR A 119 -6.22 -1.31 -0.55
N TYR A 120 -6.41 -2.31 -1.40
CA TYR A 120 -5.71 -2.40 -2.67
C TYR A 120 -6.66 -1.98 -3.78
N ILE A 121 -6.25 -0.99 -4.57
CA ILE A 121 -7.05 -0.37 -5.63
C ILE A 121 -6.35 -0.64 -6.96
N LYS A 122 -7.13 -1.09 -7.95
CA LYS A 122 -6.61 -1.43 -9.28
C LYS A 122 -6.01 -0.19 -9.95
N GLN A 123 -4.87 -0.37 -10.62
CA GLN A 123 -4.19 0.67 -11.38
C GLN A 123 -3.71 0.08 -12.72
N GLN A 124 -2.51 0.44 -13.19
CA GLN A 124 -1.90 -0.08 -14.41
C GLN A 124 -1.59 -1.59 -14.29
N GLN A 125 -1.29 -2.23 -15.42
CA GLN A 125 -1.21 -3.70 -15.54
C GLN A 125 -0.31 -4.38 -14.49
N ASN A 126 0.77 -3.74 -14.04
CA ASN A 126 1.76 -4.31 -13.12
C ASN A 126 1.87 -3.56 -11.78
N THR A 127 0.92 -2.68 -11.47
CA THR A 127 0.92 -1.90 -10.23
C THR A 127 -0.47 -1.83 -9.62
N CYS A 128 -0.52 -1.56 -8.32
CA CYS A 128 -1.75 -1.21 -7.63
C CYS A 128 -1.44 -0.18 -6.54
N ILE A 129 -2.48 0.51 -6.08
CA ILE A 129 -2.35 1.43 -4.94
C ILE A 129 -2.65 0.64 -3.67
N GLU A 130 -1.75 0.70 -2.70
CA GLU A 130 -2.01 0.32 -1.32
C GLU A 130 -2.35 1.58 -0.51
N LEU A 131 -3.62 1.69 -0.10
CA LEU A 131 -4.10 2.74 0.79
C LEU A 131 -4.28 2.16 2.19
N THR A 132 -3.53 2.68 3.16
CA THR A 132 -3.68 2.37 4.57
C THR A 132 -4.34 3.53 5.30
N THR A 133 -5.37 3.24 6.08
CA THR A 133 -5.99 4.20 7.01
C THR A 133 -5.96 3.66 8.42
N MET A 134 -5.72 4.53 9.39
CA MET A 134 -5.91 4.25 10.82
C MET A 134 -6.71 5.37 11.46
N LEU A 135 -7.64 5.01 12.35
CA LEU A 135 -8.42 5.93 13.16
C LEU A 135 -8.73 5.25 14.50
N ALA A 136 -8.75 5.99 15.60
CA ALA A 136 -9.14 5.44 16.90
C ALA A 136 -10.53 4.75 16.82
N VAL A 137 -10.69 3.58 17.44
CA VAL A 137 -11.95 2.79 17.35
C VAL A 137 -13.14 3.58 17.91
N ASN A 138 -12.90 4.33 18.97
CA ASN A 138 -13.88 5.18 19.66
C ASN A 138 -14.08 6.56 18.99
N ALA A 139 -13.47 6.82 17.83
CA ALA A 139 -13.62 8.10 17.15
C ALA A 139 -15.10 8.41 16.80
N PRO A 140 -15.53 9.67 16.90
CA PRO A 140 -16.86 10.14 16.49
C PRO A 140 -17.23 9.74 15.05
N THR A 141 -18.54 9.63 14.78
CA THR A 141 -19.06 9.30 13.45
C THR A 141 -18.61 10.28 12.37
N LYS A 142 -18.47 11.57 12.69
CA LYS A 142 -17.96 12.58 11.74
C LYS A 142 -16.55 12.23 11.23
N ASP A 143 -15.68 11.74 12.12
CA ASP A 143 -14.29 11.41 11.79
C ASP A 143 -14.21 10.11 10.99
N LYS A 144 -15.08 9.14 11.34
CA LYS A 144 -15.26 7.91 10.55
C LYS A 144 -15.74 8.22 9.13
N ASN A 145 -16.68 9.15 8.98
CA ASN A 145 -17.18 9.58 7.67
C ASN A 145 -16.13 10.36 6.87
N MET A 146 -15.33 11.19 7.54
CA MET A 146 -14.18 11.87 6.93
C MET A 146 -13.19 10.85 6.34
N ILE A 147 -12.80 9.81 7.09
CA ILE A 147 -11.91 8.75 6.57
C ILE A 147 -12.55 8.02 5.37
N LYS A 148 -13.85 7.70 5.43
CA LYS A 148 -14.56 7.09 4.28
C LYS A 148 -14.53 7.99 3.04
N ALA A 149 -14.75 9.29 3.20
CA ALA A 149 -14.67 10.25 2.09
C ALA A 149 -13.26 10.31 1.49
N ILE A 150 -12.22 10.27 2.33
CA ILE A 150 -10.83 10.20 1.86
C ILE A 150 -10.61 8.92 1.05
N VAL A 151 -11.01 7.75 1.57
CA VAL A 151 -10.89 6.46 0.86
C VAL A 151 -11.58 6.51 -0.50
N ASN A 152 -12.82 6.98 -0.54
CA ASN A 152 -13.58 7.12 -1.77
C ASN A 152 -12.89 8.04 -2.78
N SER A 153 -12.28 9.13 -2.31
CA SER A 153 -11.54 10.04 -3.19
C SER A 153 -10.33 9.40 -3.86
N VAL A 154 -9.67 8.44 -3.20
CA VAL A 154 -8.55 7.70 -3.80
C VAL A 154 -9.05 6.74 -4.86
N ILE A 155 -10.15 6.04 -4.58
CA ILE A 155 -10.78 5.08 -5.50
C ILE A 155 -11.28 5.78 -6.76
N GLU A 156 -11.87 6.98 -6.65
CA GLU A 156 -12.45 7.70 -7.79
C GLU A 156 -11.42 8.41 -8.68
N LYS A 157 -10.25 8.76 -8.13
CA LYS A 157 -9.31 9.67 -8.79
C LYS A 157 -8.07 8.99 -9.38
N ASN A 158 -7.88 7.70 -9.18
CA ASN A 158 -6.69 6.97 -9.59
C ASN A 158 -7.05 5.66 -10.26
#